data_AF-A0A085WUA2-F1
#
_entry.id   AF-A0A085WUA2-F1
#
_cell.length_a   1.000
_cell.length_b   1.000
_cell.length_c   1.000
_cell.angle_alpha   90.00
_cell.angle_beta   90.00
_cell.angle_gamma   90.00
#
_symmetry.space_group_name_H-M   'P 1'
#
loop_
_entity.id
_entity.type
_entity.pdbx_description
1 polymer ?
#
loop_
_entity_poly.entity_id
_entity_poly.type
_entity_poly.pdbx_seq_one_letter_code
_entity_poly.pdbx_strand_id
1 'polypeptide(L)'
;MAILCAVPYFGSRPLVASAAALLLVAFGAFEPGAGVHGAPVLAAGGVIGTLLVVWAAQRFVWGHIEAVWPRLSPWRWHAAVATATVSGMVFAGYRVGAFASSSERHTSALLLGGVVVGAMGALTLAYSRAHTRIRQGLEAIPGADELGVLLVLEAGETLFVIGGMALCAFAPVAAAFAVLPAAGLIASAYFLLRAREESERMACPACATSTHRAAQRCPGCGAPREPSALDVIGRTSRRPAVDMQAHVFTLLARCRCRACAEPLAAGGPQACCARCGAKAFPAPDDIRLFLRAADRALLRILPLLALIGAVPIIGLVAGLCVLRLSSANAVAAHGRWKHRLVARAVRVGVLLAFSLLQMIPFVGAGVVPLIAVASHLSNRRPLQRAATEAASSAPVEPAPPATA
;
A
#
# COMPACT_ATOMS: atom_id res chain seq x y z
N MET A 1 -8.04 30.71 -22.32
CA MET A 1 -7.58 30.68 -20.91
C MET A 1 -8.21 29.58 -20.08
N ALA A 2 -9.52 29.30 -20.18
CA ALA A 2 -10.17 28.18 -19.45
C ALA A 2 -9.54 26.77 -19.63
N ILE A 3 -9.00 26.43 -20.81
CA ILE A 3 -8.29 25.16 -21.02
C ILE A 3 -6.94 25.14 -20.28
N LEU A 4 -6.23 26.29 -20.23
CA LEU A 4 -4.96 26.45 -19.51
C LEU A 4 -5.15 26.48 -17.99
N CYS A 5 -6.32 26.94 -17.53
CA CYS A 5 -6.74 26.93 -16.12
C CYS A 5 -6.87 25.50 -15.58
N ALA A 6 -7.46 24.59 -16.36
CA ALA A 6 -7.69 23.21 -15.91
C ALA A 6 -6.39 22.39 -15.75
N VAL A 7 -5.38 22.69 -16.58
CA VAL A 7 -4.11 21.96 -16.68
C VAL A 7 -3.46 21.65 -15.33
N PRO A 8 -3.33 22.62 -14.42
CA PRO A 8 -2.60 22.36 -13.21
C PRO A 8 -3.36 21.87 -11.98
N TYR A 9 -4.65 22.17 -11.89
CA TYR A 9 -5.52 21.53 -10.91
C TYR A 9 -5.55 20.01 -11.13
N PHE A 10 -5.30 19.57 -12.37
CA PHE A 10 -5.35 18.17 -12.77
C PHE A 10 -3.98 17.50 -12.97
N GLY A 11 -2.87 18.23 -13.11
CA GLY A 11 -1.52 17.65 -13.16
C GLY A 11 -0.95 17.23 -11.79
N SER A 12 -1.39 17.87 -10.70
CA SER A 12 -1.00 17.53 -9.33
C SER A 12 -1.62 16.22 -8.82
N ARG A 13 -2.83 15.89 -9.26
CA ARG A 13 -3.56 14.66 -8.86
C ARG A 13 -2.92 13.35 -9.33
N PRO A 14 -2.48 13.19 -10.59
CA PRO A 14 -1.72 12.01 -11.01
C PRO A 14 -0.35 11.97 -10.35
N LEU A 15 0.27 13.09 -10.01
CA LEU A 15 1.51 13.11 -9.21
C LEU A 15 1.29 12.60 -7.78
N VAL A 16 0.22 13.04 -7.10
CA VAL A 16 -0.18 12.52 -5.78
C VAL A 16 -0.57 11.05 -5.86
N ALA A 17 -1.31 10.63 -6.89
CA ALA A 17 -1.66 9.22 -7.10
C ALA A 17 -0.43 8.36 -7.41
N SER A 18 0.53 8.89 -8.17
CA SER A 18 1.81 8.23 -8.47
C SER A 18 2.70 8.13 -7.24
N ALA A 19 2.76 9.19 -6.42
CA ALA A 19 3.49 9.21 -5.16
C ALA A 19 2.85 8.26 -4.13
N ALA A 20 1.52 8.21 -4.05
CA ALA A 20 0.80 7.26 -3.21
C ALA A 20 0.99 5.81 -3.70
N ALA A 21 0.96 5.57 -5.01
CA ALA A 21 1.26 4.26 -5.59
C ALA A 21 2.72 3.84 -5.33
N LEU A 22 3.68 4.77 -5.45
CA LEU A 22 5.09 4.54 -5.13
C LEU A 22 5.30 4.25 -3.65
N LEU A 23 4.62 4.98 -2.75
CA LEU A 23 4.63 4.70 -1.31
C LEU A 23 4.04 3.32 -1.04
N LEU A 24 2.89 2.97 -1.63
CA LEU A 24 2.27 1.65 -1.47
C LEU A 24 3.14 0.51 -2.00
N VAL A 25 3.88 0.72 -3.09
CA VAL A 25 4.86 -0.23 -3.63
C VAL A 25 6.08 -0.33 -2.72
N ALA A 26 6.60 0.80 -2.23
CA ALA A 26 7.70 0.81 -1.26
C ALA A 26 7.31 0.03 -0.01
N PHE A 27 6.15 0.31 0.60
CA PHE A 27 5.60 -0.45 1.73
C PHE A 27 5.35 -1.93 1.40
N GLY A 28 5.01 -2.26 0.15
CA GLY A 28 4.85 -3.64 -0.32
C GLY A 28 6.17 -4.39 -0.52
N ALA A 29 7.25 -3.70 -0.89
CA ALA A 29 8.59 -4.27 -1.04
C ALA A 29 9.25 -4.61 0.31
N PHE A 30 8.73 -4.05 1.41
CA PHE A 30 9.16 -4.36 2.77
C PHE A 30 8.45 -5.59 3.39
N GLU A 31 7.58 -6.32 2.66
CA GLU A 31 7.01 -7.57 3.18
C GLU A 31 8.08 -8.69 3.20
N PRO A 32 8.42 -9.27 4.37
CA PRO A 32 9.36 -10.38 4.47
C PRO A 32 8.76 -11.61 3.81
N GLY A 33 9.29 -11.98 2.64
CA GLY A 33 8.81 -13.13 1.85
C GLY A 33 8.73 -12.90 0.34
N ALA A 34 8.86 -11.66 -0.15
CA ALA A 34 9.20 -11.45 -1.55
C ALA A 34 10.65 -11.91 -1.74
N GLY A 35 10.87 -13.13 -2.22
CA GLY A 35 12.17 -13.76 -2.45
C GLY A 35 13.07 -13.06 -3.49
N VAL A 36 12.92 -11.74 -3.65
CA VAL A 36 13.73 -10.94 -4.56
C VAL A 36 14.89 -10.38 -3.76
N HIS A 37 15.91 -11.20 -3.55
CA HIS A 37 17.24 -10.76 -3.13
C HIS A 37 17.74 -9.72 -4.17
N GLY A 38 17.61 -8.43 -3.88
CA GLY A 38 18.08 -7.32 -4.73
C GLY A 38 17.04 -6.28 -5.17
N ALA A 39 15.74 -6.50 -4.92
CA ALA A 39 14.68 -5.58 -5.39
C ALA A 39 14.70 -4.14 -4.85
N PRO A 40 14.99 -3.85 -3.57
CA PRO A 40 14.75 -2.50 -3.04
C PRO A 40 15.71 -1.46 -3.63
N VAL A 41 16.95 -1.86 -3.94
CA VAL A 41 17.96 -0.97 -4.55
C VAL A 41 17.68 -0.75 -6.04
N LEU A 42 17.27 -1.80 -6.76
CA LEU A 42 16.90 -1.68 -8.17
C LEU A 42 15.58 -0.92 -8.38
N ALA A 43 14.60 -1.09 -7.48
CA ALA A 43 13.37 -0.32 -7.52
C ALA A 43 13.60 1.15 -7.18
N ALA A 44 14.40 1.46 -6.15
CA ALA A 44 14.78 2.83 -5.83
C ALA A 44 15.61 3.47 -6.97
N GLY A 45 16.58 2.73 -7.53
CA GLY A 45 17.38 3.17 -8.67
C GLY A 45 16.54 3.37 -9.94
N GLY A 46 15.56 2.50 -10.20
CA GLY A 46 14.61 2.64 -11.30
C GLY A 46 13.71 3.86 -11.15
N VAL A 47 13.27 4.16 -9.93
CA VAL A 47 12.47 5.35 -9.61
C VAL A 47 13.31 6.62 -9.74
N ILE A 48 14.53 6.64 -9.20
CA ILE A 48 15.45 7.78 -9.35
C ILE A 48 15.81 8.00 -10.83
N GLY A 49 16.09 6.93 -11.57
CA GLY A 49 16.38 6.97 -13.00
C GLY A 49 15.21 7.48 -13.83
N THR A 50 13.98 7.04 -13.53
CA THR A 50 12.79 7.56 -14.22
C THR A 50 12.51 9.01 -13.88
N LEU A 51 12.69 9.44 -12.62
CA LEU A 51 12.58 10.85 -12.24
C LEU A 51 13.64 11.72 -12.92
N LEU A 52 14.88 11.24 -13.04
CA LEU A 52 15.96 11.92 -13.76
C LEU A 52 15.69 12.04 -15.28
N VAL A 53 15.19 10.97 -15.90
CA VAL A 53 14.82 10.99 -17.34
C VAL A 53 13.65 11.94 -17.58
N VAL A 54 12.63 11.93 -16.71
CA VAL A 54 11.50 12.87 -16.80
C VAL A 54 11.97 14.31 -16.60
N TRP A 55 12.85 14.56 -15.62
CA TRP A 55 13.43 15.88 -15.38
C TRP A 55 14.28 16.36 -16.57
N ALA A 56 15.13 15.49 -17.13
CA ALA A 56 15.97 15.82 -18.28
C ALA A 56 15.14 16.08 -19.54
N ALA A 57 14.12 15.26 -19.80
CA ALA A 57 13.18 15.47 -20.91
C ALA A 57 12.40 16.78 -20.74
N GLN A 58 11.92 17.07 -19.53
CA GLN A 58 11.23 18.32 -19.22
C GLN A 58 12.15 19.53 -19.43
N ARG A 59 13.41 19.46 -18.99
CA ARG A 59 14.40 20.53 -19.17
C ARG A 59 14.80 20.72 -20.64
N PHE A 60 14.91 19.64 -21.40
CA PHE A 60 15.16 19.70 -22.86
C PHE A 60 13.99 20.35 -23.60
N VAL A 61 12.76 19.93 -23.31
CA VAL A 61 11.54 20.53 -23.89
C VAL A 61 11.44 22.00 -23.52
N TRP A 62 11.73 22.36 -22.27
CA TRP A 62 11.70 23.75 -21.82
C TRP A 62 12.76 24.62 -22.51
N GLY A 63 13.99 24.12 -22.65
CA GLY A 63 15.04 24.83 -23.39
C GLY A 63 14.72 25.01 -24.88
N HIS A 64 14.05 24.03 -25.50
CA HIS A 64 13.53 24.18 -26.87
C HIS A 64 12.37 25.19 -26.96
N ILE A 65 11.49 25.22 -25.96
CA ILE A 65 10.41 26.20 -25.90
C ILE A 65 10.97 27.62 -25.74
N GLU A 66 11.94 27.84 -24.85
CA GLU A 66 12.60 29.14 -24.66
C GLU A 66 13.32 29.62 -25.94
N ALA A 67 13.91 28.71 -26.71
CA ALA A 67 14.56 29.06 -27.98
C ALA A 67 13.58 29.45 -29.10
N VAL A 68 12.36 28.88 -29.09
CA VAL A 68 11.31 29.15 -30.10
C VAL A 68 10.34 30.26 -29.64
N TRP A 69 10.33 30.56 -28.33
CA TRP A 69 9.51 31.56 -27.64
C TRP A 69 9.38 32.91 -28.34
N PRO A 70 10.47 33.54 -28.84
CA PRO A 70 10.38 34.88 -29.42
C PRO A 70 9.70 34.92 -30.79
N ARG A 71 9.48 33.77 -31.44
CA ARG A 71 9.10 33.68 -32.86
C ARG A 71 7.68 33.17 -33.11
N LEU A 72 6.95 32.77 -32.06
CA LEU A 72 5.60 32.21 -32.18
C LEU A 72 4.54 33.30 -32.06
N SER A 73 3.61 33.34 -33.01
CA SER A 73 2.43 34.18 -32.89
C SER A 73 1.54 33.72 -31.72
N PRO A 74 0.83 34.63 -31.03
CA PRO A 74 0.08 34.32 -29.81
C PRO A 74 -0.89 33.14 -29.95
N TRP A 75 -1.56 33.01 -31.09
CA TRP A 75 -2.48 31.90 -31.36
C TRP A 75 -1.78 30.53 -31.46
N ARG A 76 -0.61 30.47 -32.12
CA ARG A 76 0.16 29.23 -32.26
C ARG A 76 0.69 28.73 -30.92
N TRP A 77 1.02 29.65 -30.01
CA TRP A 77 1.36 29.33 -28.63
C TRP A 77 0.18 28.69 -27.89
N HIS A 78 -1.01 29.29 -27.93
CA HIS A 78 -2.20 28.72 -27.30
C HIS A 78 -2.55 27.32 -27.83
N ALA A 79 -2.42 27.10 -29.14
CA ALA A 79 -2.64 25.80 -29.74
C ALA A 79 -1.56 24.77 -29.32
N ALA A 80 -0.29 25.16 -29.26
CA ALA A 80 0.83 24.31 -28.86
C ALA A 80 0.77 23.92 -27.37
N VAL A 81 0.43 24.85 -26.47
CA VAL A 81 0.27 24.54 -25.04
C VAL A 81 -0.96 23.64 -24.82
N ALA A 82 -2.07 23.90 -25.50
CA ALA A 82 -3.26 23.04 -25.43
C ALA A 82 -2.97 21.61 -25.94
N THR A 83 -2.25 21.47 -27.06
CA THR A 83 -1.85 20.15 -27.56
C THR A 83 -0.82 19.46 -26.67
N ALA A 84 0.16 20.18 -26.14
CA ALA A 84 1.16 19.62 -25.22
C ALA A 84 0.54 19.19 -23.89
N THR A 85 -0.47 19.90 -23.38
CA THR A 85 -1.16 19.56 -22.13
C THR A 85 -2.17 18.43 -22.30
N VAL A 86 -2.92 18.41 -23.40
CA VAL A 86 -3.76 17.26 -23.75
C VAL A 86 -2.89 16.03 -23.96
N SER A 87 -1.77 16.15 -24.66
CA SER A 87 -0.81 15.06 -24.86
C SER A 87 -0.16 14.63 -23.56
N GLY A 88 0.20 15.56 -22.66
CA GLY A 88 0.77 15.27 -21.35
C GLY A 88 -0.21 14.57 -20.40
N MET A 89 -1.49 14.97 -20.40
CA MET A 89 -2.55 14.29 -19.65
C MET A 89 -2.85 12.91 -20.19
N VAL A 90 -2.88 12.75 -21.52
CA VAL A 90 -3.04 11.44 -22.17
C VAL A 90 -1.84 10.54 -21.87
N PHE A 91 -0.61 11.06 -21.91
CA PHE A 91 0.60 10.29 -21.64
C PHE A 91 0.73 9.91 -20.16
N ALA A 92 0.37 10.82 -19.23
CA ALA A 92 0.30 10.54 -17.80
C ALA A 92 -0.79 9.50 -17.48
N GLY A 93 -1.98 9.63 -18.08
CA GLY A 93 -3.06 8.65 -17.97
C GLY A 93 -2.67 7.29 -18.54
N TYR A 94 -1.99 7.27 -19.68
CA TYR A 94 -1.48 6.06 -20.33
C TYR A 94 -0.39 5.39 -19.49
N ARG A 95 0.53 6.16 -18.88
CA ARG A 95 1.57 5.60 -18.00
C ARG A 95 1.01 5.12 -16.66
N VAL A 96 0.05 5.82 -16.07
CA VAL A 96 -0.63 5.34 -14.86
C VAL A 96 -1.43 4.07 -15.16
N GLY A 97 -2.10 3.99 -16.32
CA GLY A 97 -2.77 2.76 -16.78
C GLY A 97 -1.81 1.62 -17.10
N ALA A 98 -0.72 1.89 -17.81
CA ALA A 98 0.31 0.92 -18.14
C ALA A 98 1.03 0.40 -16.87
N PHE A 99 1.30 1.27 -15.90
CA PHE A 99 1.97 0.91 -14.65
C PHE A 99 1.04 0.16 -13.68
N ALA A 100 -0.25 0.47 -13.67
CA ALA A 100 -1.26 -0.32 -12.95
C ALA A 100 -1.47 -1.73 -13.56
N SER A 101 -0.92 -2.01 -14.74
CA SER A 101 -1.18 -3.23 -15.53
C SER A 101 0.01 -4.16 -15.72
N SER A 102 1.05 -4.09 -14.88
CA SER A 102 2.03 -5.18 -14.79
C SER A 102 1.43 -6.52 -14.30
N SER A 103 0.13 -6.58 -14.02
CA SER A 103 -0.63 -7.82 -13.86
C SER A 103 -1.65 -8.05 -14.99
N GLU A 104 -1.22 -8.76 -16.03
CA GLU A 104 -1.95 -9.69 -16.94
C GLU A 104 -3.32 -9.34 -17.58
N ARG A 105 -3.95 -8.17 -17.38
CA ARG A 105 -5.19 -7.82 -18.14
C ARG A 105 -5.17 -6.40 -18.71
N HIS A 106 -4.65 -6.28 -19.94
CA HIS A 106 -4.56 -5.02 -20.70
C HIS A 106 -5.91 -4.29 -20.90
N THR A 107 -7.05 -4.99 -20.90
CA THR A 107 -8.36 -4.40 -21.17
C THR A 107 -8.90 -3.55 -20.01
N SER A 108 -8.63 -3.91 -18.76
CA SER A 108 -9.13 -3.16 -17.59
C SER A 108 -8.41 -1.82 -17.37
N ALA A 109 -7.17 -1.72 -17.82
CA ALA A 109 -6.33 -0.53 -17.66
C ALA A 109 -6.66 0.57 -18.68
N LEU A 110 -6.98 0.18 -19.92
CA LEU A 110 -7.47 1.09 -20.95
C LEU A 110 -8.84 1.68 -20.55
N LEU A 111 -9.70 0.88 -19.92
CA LEU A 111 -10.98 1.35 -19.41
C LEU A 111 -10.80 2.33 -18.25
N LEU A 112 -9.97 2.02 -17.24
CA LEU A 112 -9.78 2.94 -16.11
C LEU A 112 -9.09 4.25 -16.53
N GLY A 113 -8.02 4.15 -17.34
CA GLY A 113 -7.34 5.31 -17.90
C GLY A 113 -8.26 6.14 -18.80
N GLY A 114 -9.05 5.49 -19.65
CA GLY A 114 -10.05 6.12 -20.50
C GLY A 114 -11.17 6.80 -19.71
N VAL A 115 -11.65 6.19 -18.63
CA VAL A 115 -12.68 6.79 -17.75
C VAL A 115 -12.12 8.01 -17.02
N VAL A 116 -10.89 7.95 -16.51
CA VAL A 116 -10.26 9.09 -15.85
C VAL A 116 -10.03 10.22 -16.84
N VAL A 117 -9.42 9.95 -18.00
CA VAL A 117 -9.20 10.96 -19.04
C VAL A 117 -10.52 11.51 -19.58
N GLY A 118 -11.52 10.67 -19.78
CA GLY A 118 -12.86 11.06 -20.21
C GLY A 118 -13.57 11.95 -19.17
N ALA A 119 -13.51 11.60 -17.89
CA ALA A 119 -14.05 12.41 -16.80
C ALA A 119 -13.32 13.75 -16.68
N MET A 120 -11.99 13.77 -16.83
CA MET A 120 -11.18 14.99 -16.84
C MET A 120 -11.57 15.90 -18.02
N GLY A 121 -11.75 15.31 -19.21
CA GLY A 121 -12.19 16.03 -20.41
C GLY A 121 -13.59 16.61 -20.25
N ALA A 122 -14.54 15.84 -19.71
CA ALA A 122 -15.90 16.29 -19.44
C ALA A 122 -15.95 17.43 -18.42
N LEU A 123 -15.18 17.34 -17.33
CA LEU A 123 -15.07 18.41 -16.33
C LEU A 123 -14.47 19.69 -16.92
N THR A 124 -13.42 19.56 -17.74
CA THR A 124 -12.79 20.70 -18.41
C THR A 124 -13.75 21.38 -19.39
N LEU A 125 -14.53 20.59 -20.14
CA LEU A 125 -15.56 21.08 -21.04
C LEU A 125 -16.70 21.79 -20.27
N ALA A 126 -17.15 21.19 -19.18
CA ALA A 126 -18.20 21.77 -18.32
C ALA A 126 -17.75 23.10 -17.72
N TYR A 127 -16.52 23.16 -17.20
CA TYR A 127 -15.91 24.40 -16.70
C TYR A 127 -15.80 25.45 -17.79
N SER A 128 -15.27 25.10 -18.97
CA SER A 128 -15.14 26.01 -20.11
C SER A 128 -16.50 26.60 -20.53
N ARG A 129 -17.56 25.78 -20.58
CA ARG A 129 -18.92 26.25 -20.90
C ARG A 129 -19.54 27.12 -19.82
N ALA A 130 -19.34 26.76 -18.54
CA ALA A 130 -19.81 27.59 -17.43
C ALA A 130 -19.12 28.96 -17.48
N HIS A 131 -17.81 28.96 -17.74
CA HIS A 131 -17.00 30.16 -17.85
C HIS A 131 -17.46 31.08 -18.99
N THR A 132 -17.66 30.56 -20.20
CA THR A 132 -18.14 31.37 -21.33
C THR A 132 -19.51 31.94 -21.06
N ARG A 133 -20.42 31.19 -20.41
CA ARG A 133 -21.75 31.69 -20.04
C ARG A 133 -21.70 32.79 -18.98
N ILE A 134 -20.85 32.64 -17.96
CA ILE A 134 -20.67 33.66 -16.92
C ILE A 134 -20.16 34.96 -17.57
N ARG A 135 -19.15 34.84 -18.44
CA ARG A 135 -18.58 36.01 -19.13
C ARG A 135 -19.60 36.70 -20.04
N GLN A 136 -20.34 35.93 -20.86
CA GLN A 136 -21.41 36.47 -21.69
C GLN A 136 -22.52 37.13 -20.87
N GLY A 137 -22.85 36.57 -19.71
CA GLY A 137 -23.83 37.16 -18.78
C GLY A 137 -23.35 38.47 -18.16
N LEU A 138 -22.06 38.57 -17.82
CA LEU A 138 -21.46 39.79 -17.28
C LEU A 138 -21.33 40.89 -18.35
N GLU A 139 -20.95 40.53 -19.58
CA GLU A 139 -20.86 41.46 -20.71
C GLU A 139 -22.22 42.05 -21.13
N ALA A 140 -23.33 41.35 -20.84
CA ALA A 140 -24.67 41.83 -21.11
C ALA A 140 -25.16 42.92 -20.13
N ILE A 141 -24.45 43.14 -19.01
CA ILE A 141 -24.82 44.15 -18.00
C ILE A 141 -24.12 45.47 -18.37
N PRO A 142 -24.86 46.52 -18.79
CA PRO A 142 -24.26 47.80 -19.12
C PRO A 142 -23.57 48.40 -17.87
N GLY A 143 -22.30 48.79 -18.01
CA GLY A 143 -21.48 49.33 -16.91
C GLY A 143 -20.71 48.29 -16.09
N ALA A 144 -20.78 47.00 -16.42
CA ALA A 144 -20.01 45.95 -15.73
C ALA A 144 -18.49 46.15 -15.82
N ASP A 145 -18.01 46.81 -16.89
CA ASP A 145 -16.60 47.17 -17.07
C ASP A 145 -16.11 48.17 -16.00
N GLU A 146 -16.97 49.08 -15.55
CA GLU A 146 -16.61 50.11 -14.55
C GLU A 146 -16.50 49.53 -13.13
N LEU A 147 -17.23 48.44 -12.83
CA LEU A 147 -17.15 47.76 -11.52
C LEU A 147 -15.88 46.92 -11.34
N GLY A 148 -15.07 46.71 -12.39
CA GLY A 148 -13.84 45.91 -12.31
C GLY A 148 -14.06 44.41 -12.08
N VAL A 149 -15.30 43.91 -12.21
CA VAL A 149 -15.62 42.48 -12.02
C VAL A 149 -14.88 41.60 -13.04
N LEU A 150 -14.77 42.07 -14.28
CA LEU A 150 -14.01 41.37 -15.32
C LEU A 150 -12.52 41.32 -15.01
N LEU A 151 -11.96 42.38 -14.42
CA LEU A 151 -10.55 42.39 -13.99
C LEU A 151 -10.29 41.38 -12.88
N VAL A 152 -11.20 41.26 -11.90
CA VAL A 152 -11.09 40.27 -10.82
C VAL A 152 -11.20 38.85 -11.36
N LEU A 153 -12.11 38.61 -12.31
CA LEU A 153 -12.25 37.31 -12.95
C LEU A 153 -11.00 36.93 -13.75
N GLU A 154 -10.45 37.85 -14.54
CA GLU A 154 -9.23 37.65 -15.33
C GLU A 154 -7.99 37.48 -14.45
N ALA A 155 -7.88 38.23 -13.35
CA ALA A 155 -6.83 38.04 -12.35
C ALA A 155 -6.94 36.67 -11.66
N GLY A 156 -8.16 36.24 -11.33
CA GLY A 156 -8.44 34.91 -10.79
C GLY A 156 -8.04 33.78 -11.75
N GLU A 157 -8.41 33.90 -13.03
CA GLU A 157 -7.98 32.96 -14.09
C GLU A 157 -6.46 32.92 -14.19
N THR A 158 -5.81 34.08 -14.27
CA THR A 158 -4.36 34.19 -14.42
C THR A 158 -3.62 33.60 -13.23
N LEU A 159 -4.07 33.91 -12.01
CA LEU A 159 -3.51 33.35 -10.78
C LEU A 159 -3.71 31.83 -10.73
N PHE A 160 -4.85 31.33 -11.17
CA PHE A 160 -5.14 29.89 -11.21
C PHE A 160 -4.27 29.15 -12.23
N VAL A 161 -4.06 29.72 -13.42
CA VAL A 161 -3.14 29.17 -14.44
C VAL A 161 -1.70 29.16 -13.91
N ILE A 162 -1.22 30.29 -13.39
CA ILE A 162 0.17 30.44 -12.91
C ILE A 162 0.42 29.57 -11.69
N GLY A 163 -0.41 29.73 -10.65
CA GLY A 163 -0.27 29.00 -9.39
C GLY A 163 -0.35 27.50 -9.62
N GLY A 164 -1.14 27.13 -10.61
CA GLY A 164 -1.17 25.77 -11.03
C GLY A 164 0.04 25.30 -11.87
N MET A 165 0.53 26.05 -12.86
CA MET A 165 1.77 25.69 -13.58
C MET A 165 2.93 25.51 -12.58
N ALA A 166 2.99 26.40 -11.58
CA ALA A 166 3.88 26.27 -10.44
C ALA A 166 3.63 24.95 -9.69
N LEU A 167 2.38 24.61 -9.35
CA LEU A 167 2.07 23.33 -8.72
C LEU A 167 2.53 22.13 -9.58
N CYS A 168 2.33 22.13 -10.89
CA CYS A 168 2.84 21.06 -11.76
C CYS A 168 4.37 20.98 -11.80
N ALA A 169 5.05 22.13 -11.80
CA ALA A 169 6.51 22.21 -11.82
C ALA A 169 7.12 21.77 -10.48
N PHE A 170 6.52 22.18 -9.35
CA PHE A 170 7.06 21.95 -8.01
C PHE A 170 6.49 20.72 -7.31
N ALA A 171 5.31 20.21 -7.68
CA ALA A 171 4.74 19.00 -7.10
C ALA A 171 5.66 17.77 -7.18
N PRO A 172 6.39 17.46 -8.28
CA PRO A 172 7.31 16.32 -8.27
C PRO A 172 8.48 16.54 -7.31
N VAL A 173 8.96 17.77 -7.20
CA VAL A 173 10.03 18.15 -6.26
C VAL A 173 9.52 18.01 -4.82
N ALA A 174 8.36 18.57 -4.50
CA ALA A 174 7.71 18.45 -3.19
C ALA A 174 7.40 16.99 -2.83
N ALA A 175 6.92 16.20 -3.79
CA ALA A 175 6.69 14.77 -3.60
C ALA A 175 8.01 14.02 -3.36
N ALA A 176 9.09 14.34 -4.08
CA ALA A 176 10.40 13.75 -3.83
C ALA A 176 10.91 14.10 -2.43
N PHE A 177 10.78 15.35 -1.99
CA PHE A 177 11.12 15.78 -0.64
C PHE A 177 10.28 15.10 0.45
N ALA A 178 9.03 14.70 0.16
CA ALA A 178 8.20 13.94 1.10
C ALA A 178 8.52 12.44 1.09
N VAL A 179 8.69 11.84 -0.09
CA VAL A 179 8.83 10.39 -0.27
C VAL A 179 10.24 9.89 0.05
N LEU A 180 11.30 10.62 -0.35
CA LEU A 180 12.68 10.16 -0.15
C LEU A 180 13.05 10.02 1.33
N PRO A 181 12.73 10.97 2.24
CA PRO A 181 13.00 10.79 3.67
C PRO A 181 12.17 9.65 4.26
N ALA A 182 10.89 9.51 3.87
CA ALA A 182 10.05 8.42 4.33
C ALA A 182 10.62 7.05 3.90
N ALA A 183 11.03 6.92 2.63
CA ALA A 183 11.67 5.71 2.12
C ALA A 183 13.00 5.43 2.84
N GLY A 184 13.83 6.46 3.07
CA GLY A 184 15.07 6.34 3.82
C GLY A 184 14.87 5.91 5.28
N LEU A 185 13.85 6.45 5.95
CA LEU A 185 13.45 6.05 7.31
C LEU A 185 12.99 4.59 7.36
N ILE A 186 12.18 4.15 6.38
CA ILE A 186 11.71 2.76 6.35
C ILE A 186 12.88 1.80 6.04
N ALA A 187 13.74 2.16 5.09
CA ALA A 187 14.91 1.35 4.74
C ALA A 187 15.88 1.23 5.94
N SER A 188 16.21 2.34 6.60
CA SER A 188 17.06 2.34 7.80
C SER A 188 16.41 1.54 8.93
N ALA A 189 15.12 1.70 9.19
CA ALA A 189 14.40 0.89 10.16
C ALA A 189 14.47 -0.60 9.84
N TYR A 190 14.30 -0.99 8.57
CA TYR A 190 14.42 -2.39 8.13
C TYR A 190 15.82 -2.96 8.40
N PHE A 191 16.89 -2.25 8.01
CA PHE A 191 18.27 -2.69 8.27
C PHE A 191 18.58 -2.78 9.76
N LEU A 192 18.13 -1.80 10.55
CA LEU A 192 18.32 -1.81 12.01
C LEU A 192 17.57 -2.97 12.67
N LEU A 193 16.35 -3.26 12.24
CA LEU A 193 15.57 -4.39 12.76
C LEU A 193 16.23 -5.73 12.41
N ARG A 194 16.77 -5.86 11.20
CA ARG A 194 17.48 -7.09 10.77
C ARG A 194 18.79 -7.30 11.51
N ALA A 195 19.59 -6.25 11.66
CA ALA A 195 20.83 -6.31 12.46
C ALA A 195 20.54 -6.66 13.93
N ARG A 196 19.43 -6.15 14.48
CA ARG A 196 18.98 -6.52 15.83
C ARG A 196 18.49 -7.96 15.91
N GLU A 197 17.79 -8.46 14.90
CA GLU A 197 17.36 -9.86 14.87
C GLU A 197 18.57 -10.82 14.82
N GLU A 198 19.63 -10.43 14.11
CA GLU A 198 20.88 -11.20 14.07
C GLU A 198 21.60 -11.20 15.42
N SER A 199 21.58 -10.09 16.17
CA SER A 199 22.17 -10.01 17.52
C SER A 199 21.37 -10.76 18.59
N GLU A 200 20.10 -11.08 18.33
CA GLU A 200 19.27 -11.93 19.19
C GLU A 200 19.52 -13.43 19.00
N ARG A 201 20.46 -13.83 18.12
CA ARG A 201 20.88 -15.23 17.93
C ARG A 201 21.91 -15.63 19.00
N MET A 202 21.78 -16.86 19.49
CA MET A 202 22.71 -17.47 20.45
C MET A 202 23.13 -18.85 19.95
N ALA A 203 24.37 -19.25 20.26
CA ALA A 203 24.86 -20.58 19.96
C ALA A 203 24.05 -21.66 20.74
N CYS A 204 23.89 -22.82 20.11
CA CYS A 204 23.38 -24.00 20.79
C CYS A 204 24.45 -24.56 21.74
N PRO A 205 24.14 -24.79 23.03
CA PRO A 205 25.13 -25.39 23.94
C PRO A 205 25.49 -26.82 23.54
N ALA A 206 24.62 -27.52 22.80
CA ALA A 206 24.86 -28.90 22.36
C ALA A 206 25.62 -29.02 21.03
N CYS A 207 25.38 -28.13 20.06
CA CYS A 207 25.90 -28.28 18.69
C CYS A 207 26.48 -26.99 18.08
N ALA A 208 26.65 -25.93 18.88
CA ALA A 208 27.13 -24.60 18.49
C ALA A 208 26.37 -23.87 17.37
N THR A 209 25.35 -24.48 16.76
CA THR A 209 24.54 -23.84 15.71
C THR A 209 23.88 -22.56 16.20
N SER A 210 23.88 -21.50 15.37
CA SER A 210 23.23 -20.23 15.70
C SER A 210 21.70 -20.38 15.74
N THR A 211 21.09 -20.10 16.88
CA THR A 211 19.64 -20.28 17.09
C THR A 211 19.02 -18.99 17.60
N HIS A 212 17.80 -18.71 17.18
CA HIS A 212 17.07 -17.55 17.67
C HIS A 212 16.69 -17.76 19.15
N ARG A 213 16.76 -16.71 19.99
CA ARG A 213 16.42 -16.78 21.43
C ARG A 213 15.02 -17.31 21.74
N ALA A 214 14.05 -17.00 20.88
CA ALA A 214 12.68 -17.50 21.02
C ALA A 214 12.47 -18.97 20.56
N ALA A 215 13.51 -19.66 20.11
CA ALA A 215 13.42 -21.04 19.61
C ALA A 215 13.16 -22.03 20.76
N GLN A 216 12.20 -22.93 20.55
CA GLN A 216 11.90 -24.03 21.48
C GLN A 216 12.80 -25.24 21.26
N ARG A 217 13.32 -25.40 20.04
CA ARG A 217 14.23 -26.48 19.65
C ARG A 217 15.34 -25.97 18.76
N CYS A 218 16.52 -26.55 18.90
CA CYS A 218 17.62 -26.28 17.99
C CYS A 218 17.28 -26.79 16.57
N PRO A 219 17.47 -25.97 15.51
CA PRO A 219 17.29 -26.43 14.13
C PRO A 219 18.37 -27.42 13.68
N GLY A 220 19.54 -27.46 14.33
CA GLY A 220 20.63 -28.39 14.01
C GLY A 220 20.44 -29.76 14.67
N CYS A 221 20.52 -29.80 16.00
CA CYS A 221 20.47 -31.07 16.76
C CYS A 221 19.09 -31.43 17.33
N GLY A 222 18.07 -30.57 17.19
CA GLY A 222 16.73 -30.82 17.75
C GLY A 222 16.61 -30.68 19.28
N ALA A 223 17.71 -30.40 20.00
CA ALA A 223 17.70 -30.29 21.45
C ALA A 223 16.65 -29.27 21.96
N PRO A 224 15.89 -29.61 23.01
CA PRO A 224 14.92 -28.70 23.62
C PRO A 224 15.63 -27.51 24.24
N ARG A 225 14.99 -26.34 24.19
CA ARG A 225 15.49 -25.10 24.79
C ARG A 225 14.35 -24.38 25.51
N GLU A 226 14.71 -23.65 26.56
CA GLU A 226 13.80 -22.73 27.22
C GLU A 226 13.69 -21.45 26.37
N PRO A 227 12.53 -21.17 25.75
CA PRO A 227 12.42 -20.06 24.82
C PRO A 227 12.23 -18.74 25.58
N SER A 228 12.91 -17.70 25.09
CA SER A 228 12.64 -16.33 25.52
C SER A 228 11.29 -15.84 25.00
N ALA A 229 10.52 -15.16 25.85
CA ALA A 229 9.24 -14.57 25.49
C ALA A 229 9.39 -13.51 24.40
N LEU A 230 8.36 -13.36 23.55
CA LEU A 230 8.29 -12.29 22.56
C LEU A 230 7.43 -11.14 23.08
N ASP A 231 7.91 -9.92 22.91
CA ASP A 231 7.14 -8.71 23.22
C ASP A 231 6.06 -8.44 22.15
N VAL A 232 5.17 -7.49 22.41
CA VAL A 232 4.09 -7.05 21.49
C VAL A 232 4.63 -6.59 20.14
N ILE A 233 5.88 -6.12 20.09
CA ILE A 233 6.56 -5.71 18.85
C ILE A 233 7.35 -6.87 18.22
N GLY A 234 7.61 -7.95 18.96
CA GLY A 234 8.24 -9.18 18.45
C GLY A 234 9.72 -9.30 18.73
N ARG A 235 10.19 -8.46 19.65
CA ARG A 235 11.54 -8.56 20.19
C ARG A 235 11.60 -9.67 21.20
N THR A 236 12.74 -10.35 21.29
CA THR A 236 12.97 -11.29 22.37
C THR A 236 13.17 -10.53 23.67
N SER A 237 12.32 -10.82 24.65
CA SER A 237 12.48 -10.37 26.02
C SER A 237 13.50 -11.27 26.72
N ARG A 238 14.18 -10.76 27.75
CA ARG A 238 15.06 -11.60 28.59
C ARG A 238 14.27 -12.56 29.50
N ARG A 239 12.95 -12.39 29.57
CA ARG A 239 12.06 -13.24 30.38
C ARG A 239 11.78 -14.56 29.65
N PRO A 240 11.75 -15.70 30.35
CA PRO A 240 11.32 -16.96 29.75
C PRO A 240 9.82 -16.90 29.39
N ALA A 241 9.41 -17.67 28.38
CA ALA A 241 8.01 -17.79 28.01
C ALA A 241 7.25 -18.58 29.09
N VAL A 242 6.31 -17.93 29.78
CA VAL A 242 5.50 -18.56 30.84
C VAL A 242 4.43 -19.49 30.26
N ASP A 243 3.79 -19.08 29.15
CA ASP A 243 2.78 -19.87 28.45
C ASP A 243 3.28 -20.25 27.04
N MET A 244 3.60 -21.54 26.89
CA MET A 244 4.10 -22.09 25.63
C MET A 244 3.08 -22.01 24.50
N GLN A 245 1.78 -22.13 24.77
CA GLN A 245 0.74 -22.06 23.75
C GLN A 245 0.59 -20.62 23.23
N ALA A 246 0.57 -19.65 24.14
CA ALA A 246 0.58 -18.23 23.76
C ALA A 246 1.86 -17.85 23.00
N HIS A 247 3.00 -18.43 23.36
CA HIS A 247 4.27 -18.22 22.66
C HIS A 247 4.24 -18.79 21.23
N VAL A 248 3.75 -20.01 21.04
CA VAL A 248 3.55 -20.61 19.71
C VAL A 248 2.63 -19.74 18.85
N PHE A 249 1.51 -19.27 19.41
CA PHE A 249 0.61 -18.36 18.72
C PHE A 249 1.33 -17.08 18.29
N THR A 250 2.14 -16.50 19.17
CA THR A 250 2.90 -15.26 18.89
C THR A 250 3.95 -15.46 17.80
N LEU A 251 4.62 -16.62 17.78
CA LEU A 251 5.56 -17.00 16.71
C LEU A 251 4.83 -17.13 15.36
N LEU A 252 3.75 -17.91 15.33
CA LEU A 252 2.96 -18.12 14.11
C LEU A 252 2.33 -16.81 13.63
N ALA A 253 1.88 -15.94 14.53
CA ALA A 253 1.30 -14.65 14.19
C ALA A 253 2.27 -13.72 13.46
N ARG A 254 3.58 -13.93 13.64
CA ARG A 254 4.66 -13.19 13.01
C ARG A 254 5.31 -13.94 11.84
N CYS A 255 4.67 -14.99 11.33
CA CYS A 255 5.24 -15.90 10.33
C CYS A 255 6.62 -16.44 10.73
N ARG A 256 6.79 -16.83 12.00
CA ARG A 256 7.98 -17.54 12.47
C ARG A 256 7.66 -19.00 12.73
N CYS A 257 8.65 -19.86 12.53
CA CYS A 257 8.55 -21.28 12.80
C CYS A 257 8.28 -21.52 14.30
N ARG A 258 7.29 -22.36 14.61
CA ARG A 258 6.95 -22.73 15.99
C ARG A 258 8.08 -23.44 16.75
N ALA A 259 8.99 -24.13 16.04
CA ALA A 259 10.07 -24.90 16.64
C ALA A 259 11.36 -24.08 16.79
N CYS A 260 11.87 -23.53 15.68
CA CYS A 260 13.17 -22.84 15.65
C CYS A 260 13.09 -21.31 15.62
N ALA A 261 11.89 -20.72 15.59
CA ALA A 261 11.63 -19.27 15.51
C ALA A 261 12.22 -18.54 14.28
N GLU A 262 12.73 -19.28 13.28
CA GLU A 262 13.20 -18.73 12.01
C GLU A 262 12.00 -18.22 11.17
N PRO A 263 12.14 -17.13 10.41
CA PRO A 263 11.10 -16.66 9.50
C PRO A 263 10.67 -17.73 8.48
N LEU A 264 9.36 -17.85 8.25
CA LEU A 264 8.75 -18.73 7.26
C LEU A 264 8.64 -17.98 5.93
N ALA A 265 9.29 -18.51 4.89
CA ALA A 265 9.32 -17.88 3.55
C ALA A 265 7.97 -17.93 2.81
N ALA A 266 7.10 -18.90 3.15
CA ALA A 266 5.81 -19.09 2.50
C ALA A 266 4.66 -18.93 3.51
N GLY A 267 3.77 -17.98 3.25
CA GLY A 267 2.58 -17.71 4.08
C GLY A 267 1.42 -18.65 3.74
N GLY A 268 1.59 -19.95 3.97
CA GLY A 268 0.55 -20.96 3.72
C GLY A 268 0.41 -21.95 4.88
N PRO A 269 -0.76 -22.61 5.02
CA PRO A 269 -1.02 -23.56 6.11
C PRO A 269 -0.08 -24.77 6.10
N GLN A 270 0.42 -25.15 4.92
CA GLN A 270 1.35 -26.27 4.74
C GLN A 270 2.81 -25.80 4.67
N ALA A 271 3.10 -24.55 5.01
CA ALA A 271 4.47 -24.04 4.94
C ALA A 271 5.38 -24.81 5.90
N CYS A 272 6.50 -25.29 5.34
CA CYS A 272 7.57 -25.89 6.11
C CYS A 272 8.67 -24.87 6.35
N CYS A 273 9.27 -24.91 7.54
CA CYS A 273 10.46 -24.11 7.81
C CYS A 273 11.63 -24.61 6.96
N ALA A 274 12.27 -23.72 6.21
CA ALA A 274 13.45 -24.06 5.40
C ALA A 274 14.64 -24.55 6.25
N ARG A 275 14.67 -24.19 7.55
CA ARG A 275 15.82 -24.47 8.43
C ARG A 275 15.68 -25.76 9.23
N CYS A 276 14.49 -26.06 9.76
CA CYS A 276 14.26 -27.24 10.61
C CYS A 276 13.22 -28.21 10.06
N GLY A 277 12.66 -27.96 8.87
CA GLY A 277 11.63 -28.80 8.24
C GLY A 277 10.27 -28.82 8.94
N ALA A 278 10.14 -28.21 10.12
CA ALA A 278 8.89 -28.24 10.88
C ALA A 278 7.76 -27.53 10.12
N LYS A 279 6.60 -28.20 10.04
CA LYS A 279 5.37 -27.62 9.51
C LYS A 279 4.87 -26.51 10.43
N ALA A 280 4.36 -25.43 9.83
CA ALA A 280 3.72 -24.33 10.56
C ALA A 280 2.51 -24.83 11.38
N PHE A 281 1.68 -25.68 10.77
CA PHE A 281 0.57 -26.37 11.41
C PHE A 281 0.72 -27.88 11.17
N PRO A 282 1.12 -28.68 12.18
CA PRO A 282 1.25 -30.13 12.01
C PRO A 282 -0.11 -30.84 11.94
N ALA A 283 -1.13 -30.31 12.62
CA ALA A 283 -2.43 -30.91 12.81
C ALA A 283 -3.53 -29.90 12.43
N PRO A 284 -4.68 -30.38 11.92
CA PRO A 284 -5.80 -29.52 11.57
C PRO A 284 -6.39 -28.80 12.79
N ASP A 285 -6.29 -29.38 13.99
CA ASP A 285 -6.77 -28.75 15.22
C ASP A 285 -5.92 -27.55 15.66
N ASP A 286 -4.63 -27.53 15.33
CA ASP A 286 -3.76 -26.38 15.58
C ASP A 286 -4.21 -25.15 14.77
N ILE A 287 -4.72 -25.37 13.55
CA ILE A 287 -5.30 -24.31 12.72
C ILE A 287 -6.56 -23.75 13.40
N ARG A 288 -7.42 -24.61 13.95
CA ARG A 288 -8.64 -24.18 14.64
C ARG A 288 -8.32 -23.39 15.91
N LEU A 289 -7.35 -23.85 16.70
CA LEU A 289 -6.88 -23.15 17.90
C LEU A 289 -6.30 -21.78 17.55
N PHE A 290 -5.48 -21.71 16.50
CA PHE A 290 -4.92 -20.47 15.99
C PHE A 290 -6.01 -19.48 15.52
N LEU A 291 -7.00 -19.95 14.76
CA LEU A 291 -8.11 -19.11 14.31
C LEU A 291 -8.93 -18.56 15.48
N ARG A 292 -9.23 -19.38 16.51
CA ARG A 292 -9.94 -18.91 17.72
C ARG A 292 -9.16 -17.86 18.50
N ALA A 293 -7.84 -17.98 18.55
CA ALA A 293 -6.99 -16.98 19.19
C ALA A 293 -6.97 -15.66 18.38
N ALA A 294 -6.91 -15.75 17.05
CA ALA A 294 -7.01 -14.60 16.17
C ALA A 294 -8.39 -13.91 16.22
N ASP A 295 -9.49 -14.68 16.29
CA ASP A 295 -10.86 -14.16 16.44
C ASP A 295 -10.99 -13.33 17.74
N ARG A 296 -10.47 -13.87 18.86
CA ARG A 296 -10.45 -13.16 20.15
C ARG A 296 -9.60 -11.89 20.12
N ALA A 297 -8.46 -11.92 19.43
CA ALA A 297 -7.63 -10.73 19.28
C ALA A 297 -8.32 -9.64 18.44
N LEU A 298 -9.01 -10.02 17.36
CA LEU A 298 -9.76 -9.09 16.53
C LEU A 298 -10.88 -8.40 17.31
N LEU A 299 -11.68 -9.19 18.06
CA LEU A 299 -12.79 -8.65 18.87
C LEU A 299 -12.32 -7.65 19.92
N ARG A 300 -11.14 -7.86 20.53
CA ARG A 300 -10.56 -6.92 21.50
C ARG A 300 -10.13 -5.60 20.86
N ILE A 301 -9.72 -5.62 19.59
CA ILE A 301 -9.16 -4.45 18.89
C ILE A 301 -10.23 -3.67 18.12
N LEU A 302 -11.37 -4.28 17.81
CA LEU A 302 -12.52 -3.63 17.17
C LEU A 302 -12.93 -2.28 17.79
N PRO A 303 -13.14 -2.15 19.12
CA PRO A 303 -13.55 -0.88 19.71
C PRO A 303 -12.47 0.20 19.57
N LEU A 304 -11.20 -0.19 19.69
CA LEU A 304 -10.07 0.72 19.47
C LEU A 304 -10.04 1.20 18.02
N LEU A 305 -10.28 0.33 17.04
CA LEU A 305 -10.37 0.69 15.63
C LEU A 305 -11.55 1.61 15.34
N ALA A 306 -12.69 1.42 16.00
CA ALA A 306 -13.84 2.31 15.89
C ALA A 306 -13.53 3.70 16.44
N LEU A 307 -12.88 3.77 17.60
CA LEU A 307 -12.48 5.02 18.24
C LEU A 307 -11.49 5.80 17.38
N ILE A 308 -10.44 5.13 16.90
CA ILE A 308 -9.43 5.73 16.02
C ILE A 308 -10.07 6.15 14.70
N GLY A 309 -10.93 5.31 14.12
CA GLY A 309 -11.63 5.58 12.86
C GLY A 309 -12.61 6.75 12.90
N ALA A 310 -13.02 7.23 14.09
CA ALA A 310 -13.86 8.41 14.23
C ALA A 310 -13.16 9.69 13.73
N VAL A 311 -11.82 9.73 13.76
CA VAL A 311 -11.02 10.85 13.27
C VAL A 311 -10.83 10.74 11.75
N PRO A 312 -11.30 11.71 10.94
CA PRO A 312 -11.15 11.65 9.48
C PRO A 312 -9.67 11.68 9.07
N ILE A 313 -9.36 10.97 7.98
CA ILE A 313 -8.02 10.81 7.36
C ILE A 313 -6.99 10.15 8.28
N ILE A 314 -6.60 10.82 9.38
CA ILE A 314 -5.61 10.34 10.35
C ILE A 314 -6.07 9.04 11.00
N GLY A 315 -7.36 8.94 11.37
CA GLY A 315 -7.93 7.76 11.98
C GLY A 315 -7.93 6.53 11.07
N LEU A 316 -8.11 6.72 9.76
CA LEU A 316 -8.03 5.62 8.81
C LEU A 316 -6.61 5.07 8.70
N VAL A 317 -5.62 5.97 8.58
CA VAL A 317 -4.20 5.58 8.52
C VAL A 317 -3.78 4.90 9.81
N ALA A 318 -4.05 5.53 10.96
CA ALA A 318 -3.72 4.98 12.27
C ALA A 318 -4.43 3.65 12.54
N GLY A 319 -5.71 3.52 12.18
CA GLY A 319 -6.47 2.28 12.31
C GLY A 319 -5.90 1.15 11.47
N LEU A 320 -5.47 1.44 10.23
CA LEU A 320 -4.79 0.46 9.39
C LEU A 320 -3.42 0.06 9.95
N CYS A 321 -2.66 1.01 10.52
CA CYS A 321 -1.40 0.71 11.21
C CYS A 321 -1.63 -0.21 12.42
N VAL A 322 -2.62 0.10 13.27
CA VAL A 322 -2.99 -0.74 14.42
C VAL A 322 -3.41 -2.14 13.96
N LEU A 323 -4.24 -2.24 12.92
CA LEU A 323 -4.65 -3.53 12.36
C LEU A 323 -3.44 -4.32 11.85
N ARG A 324 -2.50 -3.67 11.14
CA ARG A 324 -1.29 -4.32 10.62
C ARG A 324 -0.34 -4.81 11.70
N LEU A 325 -0.20 -4.05 12.78
CA LEU A 325 0.61 -4.41 13.94
C LEU A 325 -0.08 -5.45 14.85
N SER A 326 -1.40 -5.55 14.77
CA SER A 326 -2.16 -6.50 15.58
C SER A 326 -1.95 -7.95 15.14
N SER A 327 -2.04 -8.86 16.12
CA SER A 327 -2.10 -10.29 15.88
C SER A 327 -3.34 -10.73 15.09
N ALA A 328 -4.36 -9.88 14.91
CA ALA A 328 -5.50 -10.20 14.05
C ALA A 328 -5.09 -10.30 12.57
N ASN A 329 -4.07 -9.56 12.15
CA ASN A 329 -3.55 -9.64 10.78
C ASN A 329 -2.66 -10.88 10.52
N ALA A 330 -2.38 -11.68 11.56
CA ALA A 330 -1.67 -12.95 11.45
C ALA A 330 -2.32 -13.92 10.46
N VAL A 331 -3.65 -13.93 10.40
CA VAL A 331 -4.43 -14.79 9.49
C VAL A 331 -4.16 -14.42 8.04
N ALA A 332 -4.01 -13.13 7.74
CA ALA A 332 -3.68 -12.64 6.40
C ALA A 332 -2.27 -13.05 5.97
N ALA A 333 -1.35 -13.16 6.93
CA ALA A 333 0.03 -13.54 6.67
C ALA A 333 0.15 -15.00 6.17
N HIS A 334 -0.73 -15.89 6.65
CA HIS A 334 -0.85 -17.30 6.22
C HIS A 334 -1.86 -17.56 5.09
N GLY A 335 -2.47 -16.51 4.54
CA GLY A 335 -3.40 -16.60 3.41
C GLY A 335 -2.68 -16.72 2.05
N ARG A 336 -3.18 -17.58 1.15
CA ARG A 336 -2.60 -17.82 -0.19
C ARG A 336 -2.47 -16.53 -1.03
N TRP A 337 -1.32 -16.38 -1.68
CA TRP A 337 -0.91 -15.22 -2.48
C TRP A 337 -1.89 -14.83 -3.60
N LYS A 338 -2.54 -15.81 -4.26
CA LYS A 338 -3.48 -15.54 -5.37
C LYS A 338 -4.71 -14.71 -4.96
N HIS A 339 -5.12 -14.75 -3.68
CA HIS A 339 -6.21 -13.90 -3.18
C HIS A 339 -5.74 -12.51 -2.72
N ARG A 340 -4.42 -12.27 -2.62
CA ARG A 340 -3.86 -10.99 -2.15
C ARG A 340 -4.00 -9.87 -3.18
N LEU A 341 -4.02 -10.16 -4.49
CA LEU A 341 -4.20 -9.16 -5.54
C LEU A 341 -5.64 -8.63 -5.58
N VAL A 342 -6.64 -9.52 -5.56
CA VAL A 342 -8.05 -9.12 -5.48
C VAL A 342 -8.33 -8.42 -4.15
N ALA A 343 -7.80 -8.94 -3.03
CA ALA A 343 -7.94 -8.26 -1.74
C ALA A 343 -7.19 -6.91 -1.69
N ARG A 344 -6.06 -6.75 -2.40
CA ARG A 344 -5.37 -5.47 -2.56
C ARG A 344 -6.19 -4.51 -3.42
N ALA A 345 -6.70 -4.94 -4.57
CA ALA A 345 -7.54 -4.11 -5.43
C ALA A 345 -8.83 -3.67 -4.74
N VAL A 346 -9.49 -4.59 -4.01
CA VAL A 346 -10.66 -4.26 -3.18
C VAL A 346 -10.28 -3.31 -2.06
N ARG A 347 -9.18 -3.53 -1.32
CA ARG A 347 -8.73 -2.58 -0.28
C ARG A 347 -8.41 -1.22 -0.85
N VAL A 348 -7.71 -1.14 -1.98
CA VAL A 348 -7.35 0.12 -2.64
C VAL A 348 -8.61 0.81 -3.16
N GLY A 349 -9.52 0.09 -3.81
CA GLY A 349 -10.80 0.64 -4.28
C GLY A 349 -11.67 1.14 -3.12
N VAL A 350 -11.72 0.40 -2.03
CA VAL A 350 -12.41 0.77 -0.77
C VAL A 350 -11.75 2.00 -0.16
N LEU A 351 -10.42 2.02 -0.02
CA LEU A 351 -9.66 3.19 0.46
C LEU A 351 -9.89 4.43 -0.40
N LEU A 352 -9.94 4.27 -1.72
CA LEU A 352 -10.15 5.35 -2.67
C LEU A 352 -11.60 5.88 -2.59
N ALA A 353 -12.58 4.98 -2.58
CA ALA A 353 -13.99 5.32 -2.41
C ALA A 353 -14.25 6.00 -1.06
N PHE A 354 -13.60 5.55 0.02
CA PHE A 354 -13.74 6.14 1.34
C PHE A 354 -12.94 7.43 1.54
N SER A 355 -11.81 7.60 0.85
CA SER A 355 -11.12 8.90 0.82
C SER A 355 -12.01 10.00 0.22
N LEU A 356 -12.95 9.64 -0.66
CA LEU A 356 -13.98 10.55 -1.18
C LEU A 356 -15.13 10.75 -0.18
N LEU A 357 -15.47 9.73 0.62
CA LEU A 357 -16.56 9.76 1.60
C LEU A 357 -16.17 10.36 2.97
N GLN A 358 -14.87 10.49 3.25
CA GLN A 358 -14.33 10.97 4.53
C GLN A 358 -14.61 12.45 4.84
N MET A 359 -15.28 13.18 3.95
CA MET A 359 -15.86 14.49 4.25
C MET A 359 -16.87 14.43 5.41
N ILE A 360 -17.50 13.27 5.65
CA ILE A 360 -18.48 13.10 6.73
C ILE A 360 -17.76 12.54 7.98
N PRO A 361 -17.67 13.30 9.08
CA PRO A 361 -17.08 12.82 10.32
C PRO A 361 -17.85 11.59 10.84
N PHE A 362 -17.19 10.75 11.65
CA PHE A 362 -17.74 9.51 12.23
C PHE A 362 -18.01 8.33 11.28
N VAL A 363 -18.13 8.53 9.96
CA VAL A 363 -18.29 7.41 9.01
C VAL A 363 -17.12 6.43 9.10
N GLY A 364 -15.90 6.94 9.35
CA GLY A 364 -14.71 6.10 9.55
C GLY A 364 -14.81 5.16 10.76
N ALA A 365 -15.60 5.48 11.79
CA ALA A 365 -15.75 4.66 12.99
C ALA A 365 -16.43 3.32 12.70
N GLY A 366 -17.36 3.27 11.74
CA GLY A 366 -17.96 2.02 11.28
C GLY A 366 -17.11 1.30 10.23
N VAL A 367 -16.49 2.08 9.35
CA VAL A 367 -15.79 1.55 8.17
C VAL A 367 -14.49 0.83 8.54
N VAL A 368 -13.66 1.38 9.43
CA VAL A 368 -12.38 0.77 9.79
C VAL A 368 -12.57 -0.62 10.43
N PRO A 369 -13.46 -0.81 11.43
CA PRO A 369 -13.84 -2.13 11.93
C PRO A 369 -14.38 -3.05 10.86
N LEU A 370 -15.25 -2.55 9.97
CA LEU A 370 -15.85 -3.37 8.90
C LEU A 370 -14.78 -3.92 7.96
N ILE A 371 -13.82 -3.08 7.56
CA ILE A 371 -12.68 -3.50 6.72
C ILE A 371 -11.83 -4.56 7.45
N ALA A 372 -11.59 -4.38 8.75
CA ALA A 372 -10.85 -5.34 9.55
C ALA A 372 -11.55 -6.70 9.59
N VAL A 373 -12.86 -6.72 9.85
CA VAL A 373 -13.68 -7.94 9.86
C VAL A 373 -13.74 -8.59 8.48
N ALA A 374 -14.01 -7.82 7.43
CA ALA A 374 -14.07 -8.33 6.06
C ALA A 374 -12.74 -8.95 5.62
N SER A 375 -11.63 -8.27 5.93
CA SER A 375 -10.28 -8.76 5.68
C SER A 375 -10.00 -10.06 6.44
N HIS A 376 -10.39 -10.14 7.71
CA HIS A 376 -10.20 -11.34 8.54
C HIS A 376 -11.01 -12.53 8.00
N LEU A 377 -12.30 -12.32 7.73
CA LEU A 377 -13.19 -13.36 7.18
C LEU A 377 -12.72 -13.87 5.83
N SER A 378 -12.24 -12.97 4.96
CA SER A 378 -11.69 -13.35 3.65
C SER A 378 -10.45 -14.25 3.78
N ASN A 379 -9.55 -13.94 4.73
CA ASN A 379 -8.32 -14.71 4.92
C ASN A 379 -8.51 -16.00 5.75
N ARG A 380 -9.62 -16.10 6.49
CA ARG A 380 -9.99 -17.30 7.25
C ARG A 380 -10.39 -18.47 6.35
N ARG A 381 -11.13 -18.21 5.27
CA ARG A 381 -11.67 -19.26 4.38
C ARG A 381 -10.60 -20.20 3.80
N PRO A 382 -9.45 -19.71 3.27
CA PRO A 382 -8.38 -20.59 2.79
C PRO A 382 -7.78 -21.50 3.87
N LEU A 383 -7.62 -21.01 5.09
CA LEU A 383 -7.08 -21.78 6.21
C LEU A 383 -8.06 -22.85 6.68
N GLN A 384 -9.35 -22.52 6.73
CA GLN A 384 -10.40 -23.50 7.02
C GLN A 384 -10.44 -24.61 5.98
N ARG A 385 -10.38 -24.26 4.69
CA ARG A 385 -10.33 -25.26 3.61
C ARG A 385 -9.14 -26.19 3.76
N ALA A 386 -7.96 -25.64 4.03
CA ALA A 386 -6.76 -26.44 4.27
C ALA A 386 -6.89 -27.37 5.49
N ALA A 387 -7.57 -26.93 6.56
CA ALA A 387 -7.84 -27.78 7.72
C ALA A 387 -8.79 -28.94 7.38
N THR A 388 -9.85 -28.71 6.60
CA THR A 388 -10.75 -29.77 6.12
C THR A 388 -10.07 -30.73 5.15
N GLU A 389 -9.29 -30.22 4.20
CA GLU A 389 -8.53 -31.03 3.24
C GLU A 389 -7.53 -31.93 3.99
N ALA A 390 -6.77 -31.37 4.94
CA ALA A 390 -5.83 -32.13 5.76
C ALA A 390 -6.51 -33.22 6.60
N ALA A 391 -7.69 -32.94 7.16
CA ALA A 391 -8.47 -33.92 7.91
C ALA A 391 -8.99 -35.06 7.03
N SER A 392 -9.38 -34.77 5.78
CA SER A 392 -9.83 -35.80 4.83
C SER A 392 -8.70 -36.68 4.27
N SER A 393 -7.46 -36.17 4.27
CA SER A 393 -6.28 -36.91 3.78
C SER A 393 -5.53 -37.70 4.87
N ALA A 394 -5.95 -37.61 6.13
CA ALA A 394 -5.33 -38.37 7.21
C ALA A 394 -5.61 -39.86 6.99
N PRO A 395 -4.59 -40.74 7.00
CA PRO A 395 -4.80 -42.17 6.91
C PRO A 395 -5.75 -42.61 8.03
N VAL A 396 -6.84 -43.29 7.66
CA VAL A 396 -7.69 -43.98 8.64
C VAL A 396 -6.80 -45.03 9.29
N GLU A 397 -6.42 -44.79 10.54
CA GLU A 397 -5.68 -45.76 11.34
C GLU A 397 -6.53 -47.05 11.37
N PRO A 398 -6.02 -48.19 10.88
CA PRO A 398 -6.82 -49.40 10.79
C PRO A 398 -7.28 -49.77 12.19
N ALA A 399 -8.58 -50.01 12.33
CA ALA A 399 -9.21 -50.37 13.59
C ALA A 399 -8.40 -51.50 14.26
N PRO A 400 -8.07 -51.39 15.56
CA PRO A 400 -7.34 -52.44 16.25
C PRO A 400 -8.11 -53.77 16.06
N PRO A 401 -7.42 -54.89 15.76
CA PRO A 401 -8.07 -56.17 15.56
C PRO A 401 -8.90 -56.48 16.80
N ALA A 402 -10.18 -56.80 16.59
CA ALA A 402 -11.07 -57.22 17.66
C ALA A 402 -10.40 -58.36 18.43
N THR A 403 -10.14 -58.15 19.71
CA THR A 403 -9.65 -59.21 20.60
C THR A 403 -10.73 -60.29 20.65
N ALA A 404 -10.41 -61.44 20.05
CA ALA A 404 -11.23 -62.64 20.07
C ALA A 404 -11.19 -63.34 21.43
#